data_AF-A0A537KWA8-F1
#
_entry.id   AF-A0A537KWA8-F1
#
_cell.length_a   1.000
_cell.length_b   1.000
_cell.length_c   1.000
_cell.angle_alpha   90.00
_cell.angle_beta   90.00
_cell.angle_gamma   90.00
#
_symmetry.space_group_name_H-M   'P 1'
#
loop_
_entity.id
_entity.type
_entity.pdbx_description
1 polymer ?
#
loop_
_entity_poly.entity_id
_entity_poly.type
_entity_poly.pdbx_seq_one_letter_code
_entity_poly.pdbx_strand_id
1 'polypeptide(L)' 'MNATMPNVARVGSVQPTRYSHAFFEYIGPTALTVIGRATGKRYRFDRPGARVAVELPDHPSVSGVPQLRQI' A
#
# COMPACT_ATOMS: atom_id res chain seq x y z
N MET A 1 -48.69 -19.21 12.11
CA MET A 1 -48.81 -19.64 10.70
C MET A 1 -47.99 -18.68 9.85
N ASN A 2 -46.80 -19.18 9.44
CA ASN A 2 -45.93 -18.88 8.29
C ASN A 2 -45.89 -17.45 7.71
N ALA A 3 -44.69 -16.87 7.55
CA ALA A 3 -43.79 -17.18 6.43
C ALA A 3 -42.41 -16.48 6.54
N THR A 4 -41.36 -17.30 6.48
CA THR A 4 -40.20 -17.15 5.58
C THR A 4 -39.43 -15.82 5.58
N MET A 5 -38.26 -15.86 6.24
CA MET A 5 -37.08 -15.11 5.78
C MET A 5 -36.64 -15.62 4.39
N PRO A 6 -36.08 -14.76 3.53
CA PRO A 6 -34.73 -15.07 3.07
C PRO A 6 -33.79 -13.86 3.21
N ASN A 7 -32.77 -14.07 4.03
CA ASN A 7 -31.45 -13.48 3.94
C ASN A 7 -30.93 -13.48 2.48
N VAL A 8 -30.29 -12.42 1.99
CA VAL A 8 -28.90 -12.45 1.43
C VAL A 8 -28.44 -11.11 0.80
N ALA A 9 -27.56 -10.44 1.53
CA ALA A 9 -26.29 -9.83 1.08
C ALA A 9 -26.15 -9.30 -0.36
N ARG A 10 -26.08 -7.97 -0.51
CA ARG A 10 -25.23 -7.28 -1.50
C ARG A 10 -24.68 -5.95 -0.98
N VAL A 11 -24.32 -5.87 0.31
CA VAL A 11 -23.27 -4.91 0.65
C VAL A 11 -22.01 -5.60 0.17
N GLY A 12 -21.56 -5.24 -1.04
CA GLY A 12 -20.30 -5.68 -1.58
C GLY A 12 -19.28 -5.51 -0.48
N SER A 13 -18.78 -6.63 0.03
CA SER A 13 -17.65 -6.64 0.93
C SER A 13 -16.54 -5.94 0.16
N VAL A 14 -16.35 -4.64 0.42
CA VAL A 14 -15.01 -4.09 0.50
C VAL A 14 -14.36 -4.87 1.62
N GLN A 15 -13.97 -6.12 1.31
CA GLN A 15 -12.92 -6.78 2.03
C GLN A 15 -11.83 -5.69 2.03
N PRO A 16 -11.37 -5.19 3.17
CA PRO A 16 -10.04 -4.65 3.17
C PRO A 16 -9.22 -5.88 2.78
N THR A 17 -8.97 -6.03 1.47
CA THR A 17 -7.86 -6.83 0.96
C THR A 17 -6.77 -6.47 1.93
N ARG A 18 -6.28 -7.45 2.69
CA ARG A 18 -5.21 -7.20 3.65
C ARG A 18 -4.03 -6.78 2.81
N TYR A 19 -3.99 -5.51 2.48
CA TYR A 19 -2.95 -4.85 1.79
C TYR A 19 -1.88 -4.80 2.86
N SER A 20 -1.07 -5.84 2.87
CA SER A 20 0.10 -5.92 3.71
C SER A 20 0.99 -4.78 3.21
N HIS A 21 0.96 -3.65 3.91
CA HIS A 21 1.80 -2.51 3.57
C HIS A 21 3.14 -2.68 4.30
N ALA A 22 4.24 -2.43 3.60
CA ALA A 22 5.55 -2.19 4.20
C ALA A 22 5.76 -0.68 4.28
N PHE A 23 6.26 -0.20 5.42
CA PHE A 23 6.61 1.21 5.56
C PHE A 23 8.05 1.42 5.12
N PHE A 24 8.25 2.42 4.27
CA PHE A 24 9.58 2.85 3.86
C PHE A 24 9.81 4.28 4.29
N GLU A 25 10.95 4.51 4.93
CA GLU A 25 11.51 5.80 5.27
C GLU A 25 12.53 6.19 4.20
N TYR A 26 12.35 7.36 3.59
CA TYR A 26 13.32 7.90 2.67
C TYR A 26 14.45 8.57 3.43
N ILE A 27 15.67 8.09 3.20
CA ILE A 27 16.90 8.56 3.87
C ILE A 27 17.79 9.37 2.93
N GLY A 28 17.37 9.61 1.69
CA GLY A 28 18.12 10.41 0.73
C GLY A 28 18.04 11.91 1.02
N PRO A 29 18.91 12.73 0.40
CA PRO A 29 19.01 14.16 0.67
C PRO A 29 17.99 15.03 -0.08
N THR A 30 17.24 14.46 -1.04
CA THR A 30 16.36 15.23 -1.94
C THR A 30 14.90 14.81 -1.81
N ALA A 31 14.12 14.86 -2.90
CA ALA A 31 12.79 14.28 -2.97
C ALA A 31 12.85 13.09 -3.94
N LEU A 32 12.18 12.00 -3.60
CA LEU A 32 12.13 10.80 -4.42
C LEU A 32 10.70 10.46 -4.76
N THR A 33 10.44 10.12 -6.02
CA THR A 33 9.16 9.56 -6.43
C THR A 33 9.41 8.16 -6.98
N VAL A 34 8.75 7.17 -6.38
CA VAL A 34 8.83 5.78 -6.80
C VAL A 34 7.50 5.36 -7.36
N ILE A 35 7.53 4.70 -8.52
CA ILE A 35 6.34 4.08 -9.10
C ILE A 35 6.41 2.60 -8.76
N GLY A 36 5.42 2.13 -8.01
CA GLY A 36 5.23 0.71 -7.75
C GLY A 36 5.00 -0.02 -9.07
N ARG A 37 5.86 -0.99 -9.42
CA ARG A 37 5.74 -1.74 -10.68
C ARG A 37 4.57 -2.72 -10.65
N ALA A 38 4.14 -3.17 -9.47
CA ALA A 38 3.11 -4.18 -9.33
C ALA A 38 1.72 -3.55 -9.25
N THR A 39 1.55 -2.43 -8.55
CA THR A 39 0.25 -1.74 -8.44
C THR A 39 0.12 -0.52 -9.35
N GLY A 40 1.23 0.00 -9.90
CA GLY A 40 1.24 1.27 -10.63
C GLY A 40 1.08 2.51 -9.73
N LYS A 41 1.03 2.34 -8.40
CA LYS A 41 0.89 3.47 -7.46
C LYS A 41 2.16 4.32 -7.44
N ARG A 42 1.96 5.63 -7.33
CA ARG A 42 3.04 6.61 -7.25
C ARG A 42 3.24 7.01 -5.79
N TYR A 43 4.39 6.64 -5.24
CA TYR A 43 4.80 6.94 -3.87
C TYR A 43 5.77 8.12 -3.91
N ARG A 44 5.42 9.22 -3.25
CA ARG A 44 6.22 10.44 -3.25
C ARG A 44 6.79 10.68 -1.85
N PHE A 45 8.09 10.92 -1.80
CA PHE A 45 8.87 11.24 -0.63
C PHE A 45 9.38 12.68 -0.79
N ASP A 46 8.74 13.62 -0.10
CA ASP A 46 9.03 15.05 -0.28
C ASP A 46 10.28 15.54 0.45
N ARG A 47 10.79 14.78 1.43
CA ARG A 47 11.89 15.18 2.30
C ARG A 47 12.63 13.97 2.89
N PRO A 48 13.89 14.14 3.31
CA PRO A 48 14.56 13.16 4.16
C PRO A 48 13.72 12.87 5.42
N GLY A 49 13.56 11.61 5.76
CA GLY A 49 12.69 11.12 6.83
C GLY A 49 11.21 10.99 6.45
N ALA A 50 10.83 11.27 5.19
CA ALA A 50 9.46 11.01 4.73
C ALA A 50 9.17 9.51 4.77
N ARG A 51 8.03 9.14 5.35
CA ARG A 51 7.58 7.75 5.49
C ARG A 51 6.38 7.52 4.61
N VAL A 52 6.43 6.48 3.78
CA VAL A 52 5.34 6.13 2.88
C VAL A 52 5.01 4.65 3.04
N ALA A 53 3.72 4.36 3.16
CA ALA A 53 3.21 3.00 3.14
C ALA A 53 3.22 2.51 1.69
N VAL A 54 3.99 1.46 1.44
CA VAL A 54 4.15 0.80 0.15
C VAL A 54 3.49 -0.55 0.22
N GLU A 55 2.76 -0.91 -0.82
CA GLU A 55 2.11 -2.20 -0.95
C GLU A 55 3.15 -3.35 -1.02
N LEU A 56 2.92 -4.49 -0.36
CA LEU A 56 3.82 -5.66 -0.44
C LEU A 56 4.19 -6.09 -1.87
N PRO A 57 3.27 -6.08 -2.85
CA PRO A 57 3.61 -6.36 -4.25
C PRO A 57 4.67 -5.41 -4.83
N ASP A 58 4.72 -4.16 -4.37
CA ASP A 58 5.70 -3.17 -4.81
C ASP A 58 7.00 -3.23 -4.01
N HIS A 59 7.03 -3.94 -2.87
CA HIS A 59 8.19 -4.10 -2.00
C HIS A 59 9.50 -4.39 -2.75
N PRO A 60 9.62 -5.40 -3.63
CA PRO A 60 10.89 -5.68 -4.32
C PRO A 60 11.36 -4.56 -5.26
N SER A 61 10.43 -3.73 -5.76
CA SER A 61 10.78 -2.57 -6.58
C SER A 61 11.25 -1.40 -5.73
N VAL A 62 10.70 -1.25 -4.53
CA VAL A 62 11.03 -0.16 -3.60
C VAL A 62 12.27 -0.49 -2.76
N SER A 63 12.45 -1.74 -2.33
CA SER A 63 13.61 -2.21 -1.56
C SER A 63 14.91 -2.19 -2.37
N GLY A 64 14.82 -2.18 -3.70
CA GLY A 64 15.98 -2.03 -4.59
C GLY A 64 16.55 -0.60 -4.61
N VAL A 65 15.87 0.39 -4.01
CA VAL A 65 16.35 1.76 -3.97
C VAL A 65 17.27 1.95 -2.74
N PRO A 66 18.56 2.27 -2.93
CA PRO A 66 19.51 2.39 -1.83
C PRO A 66 19.20 3.55 -0.86
N GLN A 67 18.33 4.48 -1.26
CA GLN A 67 17.89 5.62 -0.46
C GLN A 67 16.59 5.37 0.33
N LEU A 68 16.05 4.15 0.30
CA LEU A 68 14.83 3.77 1.02
C LEU A 68 15.16 2.74 2.09
N ARG A 69 14.75 3.01 3.32
CA ARG A 69 14.91 2.12 4.45
C ARG A 69 13.55 1.59 4.88
N GLN A 70 13.38 0.27 4.88
CA GLN A 70 12.18 -0.35 5.44
C GLN A 70 12.19 -0.19 6.97
N ILE A 71 11.04 0.15 7.56
CA ILE A 71 10.82 0.27 9.01
C ILE A 71 9.62 -0.54 9.47
#